data_AF-A0A413VIT2-F1
#
_entry.id   AF-A0A413VIT2-F1
#
_cell.length_a   1.000
_cell.length_b   1.000
_cell.length_c   1.000
_cell.angle_alpha   90.00
_cell.angle_beta   90.00
_cell.angle_gamma   90.00
#
_symmetry.space_group_name_H-M   'P 1'
#
loop_
_entity.id
_entity.type
_entity.pdbx_description
1 polymer ?
#
loop_
_entity_poly.entity_id
_entity_poly.type
_entity_poly.pdbx_seq_one_letter_code
_entity_poly.pdbx_strand_id
1 'polypeptide(L)'
;MRIKFLNNCLLCLLTLLVSCSAPKEVLYLQDITSLKEENIDKNYEVIIHKDDLLAILVNSKEPELALPFNMPLVTYQIGSTTSGGQQRLLGYLVDQNGDIDFPILGKLHVEGLTRMQVTELIKQKLISED
;
A
#
# COMPACT_ATOMS: atom_id res chain seq x y z
N MET A 1 -40.37 -68.92 -9.82
CA MET A 1 -39.49 -68.19 -8.89
C MET A 1 -38.71 -67.04 -9.55
N ARG A 2 -38.22 -67.20 -10.80
CA ARG A 2 -37.44 -66.18 -11.54
C ARG A 2 -38.17 -64.86 -11.86
N ILE A 3 -39.47 -64.90 -12.18
CA ILE A 3 -40.26 -63.69 -12.52
C ILE A 3 -40.50 -62.77 -11.31
N LYS A 4 -40.73 -63.34 -10.12
CA LYS A 4 -40.89 -62.54 -8.89
C LYS A 4 -39.57 -61.87 -8.49
N PHE A 5 -38.44 -62.55 -8.71
CA PHE A 5 -37.10 -62.00 -8.47
C PHE A 5 -36.76 -60.87 -9.45
N LEU A 6 -37.13 -61.02 -10.74
CA LEU A 6 -36.96 -59.98 -11.75
C LEU A 6 -37.84 -58.74 -11.45
N ASN A 7 -39.08 -58.96 -11.01
CA ASN A 7 -39.98 -57.88 -10.60
C ASN A 7 -39.49 -57.14 -9.35
N ASN A 8 -38.91 -57.85 -8.38
CA ASN A 8 -38.32 -57.22 -7.19
C ASN A 8 -37.05 -56.42 -7.54
N CYS A 9 -36.24 -56.93 -8.48
CA CYS A 9 -35.07 -56.24 -8.99
C CYS A 9 -35.45 -54.97 -9.77
N LEU A 10 -36.50 -55.05 -10.59
CA LEU A 10 -37.06 -53.90 -11.31
C LEU A 10 -37.62 -52.84 -10.36
N LEU A 11 -38.29 -53.26 -9.28
CA LEU A 11 -38.81 -52.36 -8.25
C LEU A 11 -37.66 -51.65 -7.49
N CYS A 12 -36.59 -52.36 -7.14
CA CYS A 12 -35.40 -51.75 -6.56
C CYS A 12 -34.73 -50.75 -7.52
N LEU A 13 -34.66 -51.07 -8.82
CA LEU A 13 -34.09 -50.18 -9.82
C LEU A 13 -34.90 -48.88 -9.98
N LEU A 14 -36.23 -48.95 -9.87
CA LEU A 14 -37.11 -47.78 -9.87
C LEU A 14 -36.92 -46.88 -8.65
N THR A 15 -36.63 -47.44 -7.46
CA THR A 15 -36.40 -46.63 -6.24
C THR A 15 -35.08 -45.86 -6.26
N LEU A 16 -34.07 -46.35 -7.01
CA LEU A 16 -32.77 -45.68 -7.15
C LEU A 16 -32.84 -44.41 -8.01
N LEU A 17 -33.85 -44.31 -8.90
CA LEU A 17 -34.04 -43.16 -9.79
C LEU A 17 -34.67 -41.94 -9.08
N VAL A 18 -35.25 -42.11 -7.89
CA VAL A 18 -35.93 -41.05 -7.12
C VAL A 18 -34.98 -40.33 -6.15
N SER A 19 -33.75 -40.83 -5.95
CA SER A 19 -32.77 -40.23 -5.02
C SER A 19 -31.97 -39.06 -5.62
N CYS A 20 -32.29 -38.60 -6.83
CA CYS A 20 -31.62 -37.46 -7.44
C CYS A 20 -32.18 -36.15 -6.84
N SER A 21 -31.61 -35.73 -5.71
CA SER A 21 -31.83 -34.38 -5.18
C SER A 21 -30.81 -33.44 -5.83
N ALA A 22 -31.28 -32.41 -6.53
CA ALA A 22 -30.39 -31.36 -7.01
C ALA A 22 -29.69 -30.71 -5.80
N PRO A 23 -28.37 -30.45 -5.85
CA PRO A 23 -27.72 -29.71 -4.79
C PRO A 23 -28.39 -28.35 -4.69
N LYS A 24 -29.14 -28.12 -3.60
CA LYS A 24 -29.68 -26.80 -3.28
C LYS A 24 -28.49 -25.87 -3.19
N GLU A 25 -28.51 -24.83 -4.03
CA GLU A 25 -27.51 -23.78 -4.11
C GLU A 25 -26.92 -23.50 -2.72
N VAL A 26 -25.70 -23.95 -2.50
CA VAL A 26 -24.90 -23.50 -1.37
C VAL A 26 -24.40 -22.10 -1.72
N LEU A 27 -25.30 -21.13 -1.67
CA LEU A 27 -24.91 -19.73 -1.53
C LEU A 27 -24.33 -19.59 -0.13
N TYR A 28 -23.01 -19.77 -0.04
CA TYR A 28 -22.17 -19.70 1.16
C TYR A 28 -22.09 -18.26 1.70
N LEU A 29 -23.23 -17.68 2.06
CA LEU A 29 -23.34 -16.34 2.64
C LEU A 29 -24.49 -16.29 3.67
N GLN A 30 -24.68 -17.39 4.40
CA GLN A 30 -25.52 -17.42 5.60
C GLN A 30 -24.69 -16.76 6.71
N ASP A 31 -25.19 -15.63 7.24
CA ASP A 31 -24.57 -14.73 8.24
C ASP A 31 -23.72 -13.54 7.75
N ILE A 32 -23.80 -13.11 6.49
CA ILE A 32 -23.42 -11.71 6.18
C ILE A 32 -24.53 -10.77 6.64
N THR A 33 -24.48 -10.43 7.92
CA THR A 33 -25.34 -9.42 8.56
C THR A 33 -25.04 -8.07 7.91
N SER A 34 -25.69 -7.75 6.79
CA SER A 34 -25.37 -6.62 5.94
C SER A 34 -23.93 -6.72 5.42
N LEU A 35 -23.74 -6.73 4.10
CA LEU A 35 -22.56 -6.04 3.57
C LEU A 35 -22.78 -4.58 3.95
N LYS A 36 -22.44 -4.25 5.19
CA LYS A 36 -22.24 -2.88 5.59
C LYS A 36 -21.12 -2.49 4.66
N GLU A 37 -21.47 -1.73 3.63
CA GLU A 37 -20.54 -0.82 3.01
C GLU A 37 -20.04 0.02 4.19
N GLU A 38 -19.03 -0.51 4.89
CA GLU A 38 -18.15 0.34 5.62
C GLU A 38 -17.68 1.29 4.54
N ASN A 39 -18.14 2.53 4.64
CA ASN A 39 -17.49 3.61 3.95
C ASN A 39 -16.06 3.55 4.46
N ILE A 40 -15.23 2.79 3.75
CA ILE A 40 -13.79 2.90 3.88
C ILE A 40 -13.58 4.37 3.66
N ASP A 41 -13.21 5.08 4.73
CA ASP A 41 -12.94 6.48 4.66
C ASP A 41 -11.88 6.64 3.57
N LYS A 42 -12.32 7.13 2.40
CA LYS A 42 -11.44 7.27 1.24
C LYS A 42 -10.35 8.30 1.51
N ASN A 43 -10.45 9.00 2.65
CA ASN A 43 -9.48 9.93 3.14
C ASN A 43 -8.50 9.27 4.12
N TYR A 44 -7.88 8.15 3.72
CA TYR A 44 -6.70 7.66 4.42
C TYR A 44 -5.52 8.61 4.13
N GLU A 45 -5.33 9.60 5.00
CA GLU A 45 -4.19 10.50 4.91
C GLU A 45 -2.95 9.80 5.47
N VAL A 46 -1.89 9.69 4.65
CA VAL A 46 -0.65 9.03 5.06
C VAL A 46 0.08 9.92 6.07
N ILE A 47 0.21 9.40 7.29
CA ILE A 47 0.97 9.99 8.38
C ILE A 47 2.39 9.43 8.36
N ILE A 48 3.37 10.30 8.62
CA ILE A 48 4.79 9.95 8.66
C ILE A 48 5.12 9.29 10.00
N HIS A 49 5.89 8.20 9.94
CA HIS A 49 6.35 7.44 11.08
C HIS A 49 7.88 7.35 11.12
N LYS A 50 8.41 6.87 12.23
CA LYS A 50 9.83 6.52 12.38
C LYS A 50 10.23 5.47 11.34
N ASP A 51 11.49 5.54 10.91
CA ASP A 51 12.07 4.69 9.87
C ASP A 51 11.46 4.88 8.45
N ASP A 52 10.55 5.84 8.26
CA ASP A 52 10.12 6.26 6.92
C ASP A 52 11.25 6.97 6.18
N LEU A 53 11.28 6.81 4.85
CA LEU A 53 12.22 7.51 3.97
C LEU A 53 11.49 8.57 3.15
N LEU A 54 11.73 9.84 3.46
CA LEU A 54 11.07 10.98 2.84
C LEU A 54 11.88 11.51 1.64
N ALA A 55 11.28 11.47 0.46
CA ALA A 55 11.80 12.19 -0.71
C ALA A 55 11.26 13.63 -0.72
N ILE A 56 12.16 14.59 -0.56
CA ILE A 56 11.85 16.02 -0.55
C ILE A 56 12.61 16.68 -1.69
N LEU A 57 11.89 17.42 -2.55
CA LEU A 57 12.45 18.16 -3.67
C LEU A 57 12.04 19.63 -3.54
N VAL A 58 13.02 20.50 -3.39
CA VAL A 58 12.84 21.95 -3.33
C VAL A 58 13.04 22.52 -4.73
N ASN A 59 12.09 23.35 -5.18
CA ASN A 59 12.19 24.07 -6.45
C ASN A 59 12.13 25.57 -6.17
N SER A 60 12.94 26.33 -6.90
CA SER A 60 12.97 27.79 -6.85
C SER A 60 13.01 28.35 -8.27
N LYS A 61 12.65 29.63 -8.42
CA LYS A 61 12.77 30.36 -9.67
C LYS A 61 14.23 30.44 -10.13
N GLU A 62 15.14 30.65 -9.17
CA GLU A 62 16.57 30.54 -9.38
C GLU A 62 17.03 29.17 -8.87
N PRO A 63 17.42 28.23 -9.75
CA PRO A 63 17.75 26.86 -9.36
C PRO A 63 18.96 26.81 -8.42
N GLU A 64 19.88 27.76 -8.52
CA GLU A 64 21.06 27.86 -7.67
C GLU A 64 20.71 28.01 -6.18
N LEU A 65 19.57 28.63 -5.85
CA LEU A 65 19.08 28.77 -4.47
C LEU A 65 18.51 27.45 -3.93
N ALA A 66 18.03 26.57 -4.80
CA ALA A 66 17.48 25.27 -4.40
C ALA A 66 18.54 24.16 -4.32
N LEU A 67 19.72 24.36 -4.93
CA LEU A 67 20.81 23.38 -4.95
C LEU A 67 21.20 22.88 -3.55
N PRO A 68 21.34 23.73 -2.51
CA PRO A 68 21.76 23.26 -1.18
C PRO A 68 20.75 22.31 -0.51
N PHE A 69 19.47 22.40 -0.89
CA PHE A 69 18.38 21.64 -0.27
C PHE A 69 18.08 20.31 -0.98
N ASN A 70 18.59 20.15 -2.21
CA ASN A 70 18.40 18.94 -3.00
C ASN A 70 19.66 18.07 -2.94
N MET A 71 19.55 16.89 -2.32
CA MET A 71 20.68 15.95 -2.26
C MET A 71 21.16 15.57 -3.68
N PRO A 72 22.48 15.56 -3.94
CA PRO A 72 23.02 15.15 -5.22
C PRO A 72 22.68 13.68 -5.49
N LEU A 73 22.26 13.40 -6.72
CA LEU A 73 21.96 12.05 -7.19
C LEU A 73 23.27 11.25 -7.27
N VAL A 74 23.49 10.32 -6.34
CA VAL A 74 24.70 9.50 -6.36
C VAL A 74 24.48 8.29 -7.28
N THR A 75 25.27 8.20 -8.34
CA THR A 75 25.33 7.03 -9.22
C THR A 75 26.42 6.08 -8.72
N TYR A 76 26.03 4.96 -8.11
CA TYR A 76 26.99 3.90 -7.77
C TYR A 76 27.14 2.96 -8.97
N GLN A 77 28.25 3.03 -9.70
CA GLN A 77 28.65 1.99 -10.64
C GLN A 77 29.49 0.93 -9.90
N ILE A 78 28.84 -0.14 -9.46
CA ILE A 78 29.55 -1.31 -8.92
C ILE A 78 29.58 -2.38 -10.02
N GLY A 79 30.77 -2.61 -10.59
CA GLY A 79 31.11 -3.90 -11.23
C GLY A 79 30.87 -4.11 -12.73
N SER A 80 30.46 -3.12 -13.52
CA SER A 80 30.46 -3.24 -14.99
C SER A 80 30.35 -1.88 -15.68
N THR A 81 31.19 -1.64 -16.69
CA THR A 81 31.21 -0.47 -17.58
C THR A 81 30.03 -0.48 -18.58
N THR A 82 28.88 -0.98 -18.17
CA THR A 82 27.64 -0.89 -18.96
C THR A 82 26.83 0.29 -18.47
N SER A 83 26.79 1.31 -19.32
CA SER A 83 25.94 2.50 -19.29
C SER A 83 24.52 2.21 -18.77
N GLY A 84 24.27 2.59 -17.53
CA GLY A 84 22.97 2.37 -16.87
C GLY A 84 23.09 2.43 -15.36
N GLY A 85 23.76 3.45 -14.82
CA GLY A 85 23.78 3.69 -13.38
C GLY A 85 22.34 3.95 -12.92
N GLN A 86 21.79 3.06 -12.10
CA GLN A 86 20.45 3.24 -11.55
C GLN A 86 20.50 4.42 -10.57
N GLN A 87 20.04 5.57 -11.03
CA GLN A 87 19.93 6.79 -10.25
C GLN A 87 18.96 6.54 -9.10
N ARG A 88 19.46 6.32 -7.89
CA ARG A 88 18.62 6.19 -6.70
C ARG A 88 18.33 7.58 -6.14
N LEU A 89 17.06 7.86 -5.91
CA LEU A 89 16.64 9.05 -5.17
C LEU A 89 17.07 8.85 -3.71
N LEU A 90 17.98 9.70 -3.25
CA LEU A 90 18.32 9.79 -1.83
C LEU A 90 17.17 10.49 -1.10
N GLY A 91 16.74 9.91 0.02
CA GLY A 91 15.69 10.48 0.88
C GLY A 91 16.21 10.71 2.29
N TYR A 92 15.41 11.41 3.09
CA TYR A 92 15.67 11.70 4.48
C TYR A 92 15.01 10.63 5.36
N LEU A 93 15.82 9.90 6.13
CA LEU A 93 15.33 8.88 7.05
C LEU A 93 14.79 9.56 8.31
N VAL A 94 13.56 9.23 8.69
CA VAL A 94 12.97 9.67 9.96
C VAL A 94 13.62 8.86 11.09
N ASP A 95 14.32 9.54 11.98
CA ASP A 95 15.04 8.89 13.07
C ASP A 95 14.11 8.39 14.18
N GLN A 96 14.69 7.77 15.22
CA GLN A 96 13.94 7.21 16.34
C GLN A 96 13.29 8.28 17.25
N ASN A 97 13.67 9.55 17.11
CA ASN A 97 13.03 10.69 17.76
C ASN A 97 11.89 11.29 16.93
N GLY A 98 11.68 10.80 15.70
CA GLY A 98 10.69 11.34 14.77
C GLY A 98 11.19 12.52 13.94
N ASP A 99 12.52 12.72 13.88
CA ASP A 99 13.15 13.86 13.22
C ASP A 99 13.83 13.48 11.90
N ILE A 100 13.92 14.42 10.97
CA ILE A 100 14.83 14.37 9.82
C ILE A 100 15.92 15.44 9.95
N ASP A 101 17.12 15.14 9.44
CA ASP A 101 18.20 16.13 9.30
C ASP A 101 18.15 16.74 7.89
N PHE A 102 17.59 17.95 7.79
CA PHE A 102 17.37 18.63 6.51
C PHE A 102 18.45 19.69 6.25
N PRO A 103 18.97 19.83 5.01
CA PRO A 103 20.07 20.75 4.73
C PRO A 103 19.73 22.18 5.11
N ILE A 104 20.68 22.88 5.74
CA ILE A 104 20.59 24.26 6.23
C ILE A 104 19.61 24.43 7.41
N LEU A 105 18.38 23.94 7.28
CA LEU A 105 17.31 24.05 8.28
C LEU A 105 17.54 23.17 9.52
N GLY A 106 18.46 22.21 9.42
CA GLY A 106 18.83 21.28 10.48
C GLY A 106 17.74 20.27 10.81
N LYS A 107 17.63 19.91 12.08
CA LYS A 107 16.67 18.91 12.56
C LYS A 107 15.23 19.42 12.52
N LEU A 108 14.36 18.65 11.88
CA LEU A 108 12.92 18.92 11.76
C LEU A 108 12.12 17.73 12.27
N HIS A 109 11.23 17.96 13.23
CA HIS A 109 10.29 16.94 13.70
C HIS A 109 9.17 16.73 12.68
N VAL A 110 8.99 15.50 12.22
CA VAL A 110 8.04 15.14 11.15
C VAL A 110 7.13 13.95 11.48
N GLU A 111 7.44 13.20 12.53
CA GLU A 111 6.55 12.12 13.01
C GLU A 111 5.16 12.67 13.35
N GLY A 112 4.12 11.92 12.96
CA GLY A 112 2.74 12.32 13.20
C GLY A 112 2.22 13.40 12.26
N LEU A 113 3.07 13.98 11.40
CA LEU A 113 2.66 14.93 10.39
C LEU A 113 2.26 14.24 9.09
N THR A 114 1.38 14.89 8.36
CA THR A 114 1.03 14.49 6.99
C THR A 114 2.01 15.10 6.00
N ARG A 115 2.07 14.55 4.78
CA ARG A 115 2.91 15.11 3.70
C ARG A 115 2.67 16.61 3.46
N MET A 116 1.42 17.04 3.55
CA MET A 116 1.03 18.43 3.38
C MET A 116 1.56 19.30 4.52
N GLN A 117 1.45 18.83 5.75
CA GLN A 117 1.95 19.55 6.94
C GLN A 117 3.48 19.70 6.92
N VAL A 118 4.22 18.64 6.54
CA VAL A 118 5.68 18.74 6.39
C VAL A 118 6.07 19.71 5.27
N THR A 119 5.32 19.73 4.17
CA THR A 119 5.56 20.68 3.08
C THR A 119 5.43 22.13 3.57
N GLU A 120 4.38 22.43 4.34
CA GLU A 120 4.19 23.77 4.89
C GLU A 120 5.22 24.11 5.98
N LEU A 121 5.60 23.15 6.83
CA LEU A 121 6.68 23.32 7.82
C LEU A 121 7.99 23.76 7.17
N ILE A 122 8.41 23.05 6.12
CA ILE A 122 9.65 23.36 5.39
C ILE A 122 9.54 24.71 4.69
N LYS A 123 8.40 24.98 4.04
CA LYS A 123 8.18 26.25 3.36
C LYS A 123 8.22 27.44 4.31
N GLN A 124 7.62 27.32 5.50
CA GLN A 124 7.66 28.37 6.53
C GLN A 124 9.09 28.62 7.01
N LYS A 125 9.88 27.56 7.23
CA LYS A 125 11.29 27.70 7.61
C LYS A 125 12.14 28.34 6.54
N LEU A 126 11.97 27.95 5.28
CA LEU A 126 12.66 28.57 4.15
C LEU A 126 12.37 30.08 4.02
N ILE A 127 11.18 30.55 4.39
CA ILE A 127 10.80 31.97 4.33
C ILE A 127 11.27 32.76 5.56
N SER A 128 11.37 32.10 6.73
CA SER A 128 11.65 32.78 8.00
C SER A 128 13.13 32.84 8.37
N GLU A 129 13.96 32.02 7.74
CA GLU A 129 15.43 32.03 7.91
C GLU A 129 16.16 32.94 6.89
N ASP A 130 15.41 33.74 6.12
CA ASP A 130 15.89 34.93 5.36
C ASP A 130 15.98 36.18 6.26
#